data_AF-A0A920GHI5-F1
#
_entry.id   AF-A0A920GHI5-F1
#
_cell.length_a   1.000
_cell.length_b   1.000
_cell.length_c   1.000
_cell.angle_alpha   90.00
_cell.angle_beta   90.00
_cell.angle_gamma   90.00
#
_symmetry.space_group_name_H-M   'P 1'
#
loop_
_entity.id
_entity.type
_entity.pdbx_description
1 polymer ?
#
loop_
_entity_poly.entity_id
_entity_poly.type
_entity_poly.pdbx_seq_one_letter_code
_entity_poly.pdbx_strand_id
1 'polypeptide(L)'
;MLSLIKYLSIVLVIFYPFNLLAFNNSDKEEWHEIVKQYFLDYEIGLNEYKNKNYSKAFKIFLTLANSGDARAQSDIAGMYFNGWGVEVDYKKSISMV
;
A
#
# COMPACT_ATOMS: atom_id res chain seq x y z
N MET A 1 -18.89 15.65 -5.64
CA MET A 1 -18.21 15.91 -4.36
C MET A 1 -17.28 14.73 -4.01
N LEU A 2 -16.33 14.38 -4.89
CA LEU A 2 -15.42 13.23 -4.70
C LEU A 2 -14.07 13.31 -5.45
N SER A 3 -13.62 14.48 -5.94
CA SER A 3 -12.40 14.52 -6.78
C SER A 3 -11.51 15.75 -6.64
N LEU A 4 -11.53 16.45 -5.50
CA LEU A 4 -10.57 17.53 -5.25
C LEU A 4 -9.44 17.10 -4.30
N ILE A 5 -9.76 16.32 -3.26
CA ILE A 5 -8.76 15.86 -2.28
C ILE A 5 -7.84 14.77 -2.86
N LYS A 6 -8.37 13.81 -3.63
CA LYS A 6 -7.57 12.75 -4.28
C LYS A 6 -6.60 13.31 -5.34
N TYR A 7 -6.98 14.41 -5.99
CA TYR A 7 -6.13 15.11 -6.96
C TYR A 7 -5.08 15.98 -6.29
N LEU A 8 -5.40 16.61 -5.14
CA LEU A 8 -4.46 17.44 -4.39
C LEU A 8 -3.33 16.62 -3.74
N SER A 9 -3.59 15.37 -3.32
CA SER A 9 -2.55 14.49 -2.76
C SER A 9 -1.52 14.04 -3.80
N ILE A 10 -1.97 13.79 -5.04
CA ILE A 10 -1.09 13.32 -6.12
C ILE A 10 -0.29 14.49 -6.71
N VAL A 11 -0.87 15.69 -6.79
CA VAL A 11 -0.16 16.90 -7.27
C VAL A 11 0.97 17.33 -6.32
N LEU A 12 0.86 17.08 -5.01
CA LEU A 12 1.95 17.38 -4.06
C LEU A 12 3.13 16.39 -4.14
N VAL A 13 2.89 15.13 -4.53
CA VAL A 13 3.94 14.10 -4.64
C VAL A 13 4.68 14.17 -5.99
N ILE A 14 4.09 14.79 -7.02
CA ILE A 14 4.74 14.96 -8.34
C ILE A 14 5.32 16.38 -8.52
N PHE A 15 4.85 17.41 -7.79
CA PHE A 15 5.18 18.82 -8.08
C PHE A 15 5.91 19.64 -6.99
N TYR A 16 6.31 19.11 -5.83
CA TYR A 16 7.25 19.86 -4.96
C TYR A 16 8.32 18.92 -4.36
N PRO A 17 9.58 19.08 -4.79
CA PRO A 17 10.37 20.18 -4.26
C PRO A 17 10.73 21.16 -5.37
N PHE A 18 10.02 22.28 -5.47
CA PHE A 18 10.59 23.43 -6.17
C PHE A 18 11.60 24.10 -5.24
N ASN A 19 12.77 23.46 -5.13
CA ASN A 19 14.03 24.16 -4.85
C ASN A 19 15.21 23.26 -5.27
N LEU A 20 15.70 23.46 -6.49
CA LEU A 20 16.84 22.75 -7.08
C LEU A 20 18.17 23.03 -6.34
N LEU A 21 18.17 23.97 -5.39
CA LEU A 21 19.37 24.43 -4.69
C LEU A 21 19.58 23.79 -3.29
N ALA A 22 18.67 22.94 -2.81
CA ALA A 22 18.71 22.42 -1.44
C ALA A 22 18.72 20.88 -1.31
N PHE A 23 18.83 20.12 -2.40
CA PHE A 23 18.81 18.65 -2.33
C PHE A 23 20.21 18.11 -1.97
N ASN A 24 20.45 17.93 -0.66
CA ASN A 24 21.64 17.27 -0.14
C ASN A 24 21.60 15.76 -0.48
N ASN A 25 22.76 15.09 -0.54
CA ASN A 25 22.86 13.65 -0.69
C ASN A 25 22.14 12.87 0.43
N SER A 26 22.01 13.43 1.64
CA SER A 26 21.23 12.83 2.74
C SER A 26 19.75 12.65 2.39
N ASP A 27 19.15 13.63 1.71
CA ASP A 27 17.71 13.66 1.45
C ASP A 27 17.35 12.70 0.31
N LYS A 28 18.31 12.40 -0.58
CA LYS A 28 18.15 11.32 -1.57
C LYS A 28 18.04 9.97 -0.87
N GLU A 29 18.88 9.68 0.13
CA GLU A 29 18.87 8.37 0.80
C GLU A 29 17.57 8.11 1.57
N GLU A 30 16.98 9.12 2.18
CA GLU A 30 15.75 9.01 2.96
C GLU A 30 14.53 8.62 2.09
N TRP A 31 14.35 9.27 0.93
CA TRP A 31 13.27 8.92 0.00
C TRP A 31 13.45 7.53 -0.63
N HIS A 32 14.70 7.12 -0.88
CA HIS A 32 14.98 5.78 -1.38
C HIS A 32 14.69 4.71 -0.33
N GLU A 33 15.00 4.96 0.95
CA GLU A 33 14.77 4.00 2.02
C GLU A 33 13.28 3.84 2.33
N ILE A 34 12.49 4.92 2.34
CA ILE A 34 11.03 4.85 2.54
C ILE A 34 10.35 4.03 1.42
N VAL A 35 10.71 4.32 0.17
CA VAL A 35 10.16 3.60 -0.99
C VAL A 35 10.60 2.14 -0.95
N LYS A 36 11.87 1.86 -0.64
CA LYS A 36 12.40 0.50 -0.51
C LYS A 36 11.73 -0.29 0.61
N GLN A 37 11.47 0.33 1.76
CA GLN A 37 10.74 -0.30 2.86
C GLN A 37 9.32 -0.69 2.43
N TYR A 38 8.62 0.19 1.72
CA TYR A 38 7.29 -0.11 1.20
C TYR A 38 7.28 -1.28 0.22
N PHE A 39 8.24 -1.33 -0.72
CA PHE A 39 8.39 -2.49 -1.62
C PHE A 39 8.70 -3.77 -0.85
N LEU A 40 9.53 -3.69 0.19
CA LEU A 40 9.87 -4.82 1.05
C LEU A 40 8.64 -5.33 1.80
N ASP A 41 7.78 -4.45 2.32
CA ASP A 41 6.57 -4.82 3.05
C ASP A 41 5.61 -5.65 2.19
N TYR A 42 5.42 -5.28 0.92
CA TYR A 42 4.56 -6.04 0.00
C TYR A 42 5.12 -7.46 -0.25
N GLU A 43 6.43 -7.60 -0.46
CA GLU A 43 7.09 -8.90 -0.64
C GLU A 43 7.02 -9.76 0.62
N ILE A 44 7.14 -9.17 1.81
CA ILE A 44 6.93 -9.87 3.08
C ILE A 44 5.49 -10.39 3.15
N GLY A 45 4.50 -9.57 2.78
CA GLY A 45 3.10 -9.98 2.70
C GLY A 45 2.89 -11.18 1.77
N LEU A 46 3.48 -11.15 0.57
CA LEU A 46 3.44 -12.26 -0.38
C LEU A 46 4.11 -13.52 0.15
N ASN A 47 5.25 -13.39 0.85
CA ASN A 47 5.94 -14.53 1.44
C ASN A 47 5.11 -15.18 2.56
N GLU A 48 4.53 -14.37 3.46
CA GLU A 48 3.62 -14.88 4.50
C GLU A 48 2.40 -15.57 3.88
N TYR A 49 1.86 -15.01 2.79
CA TYR A 49 0.76 -15.62 2.05
C TYR A 49 1.15 -16.98 1.45
N LYS A 50 2.30 -17.06 0.76
CA LYS A 50 2.83 -18.32 0.18
C LYS A 50 3.07 -19.39 1.25
N ASN A 51 3.52 -18.98 2.43
CA ASN A 51 3.74 -19.85 3.58
C ASN A 51 2.43 -20.19 4.34
N LYS A 52 1.27 -19.81 3.81
CA LYS A 52 -0.07 -20.02 4.40
C LYS A 52 -0.27 -19.35 5.76
N ASN A 53 0.58 -18.38 6.10
CA ASN A 53 0.43 -17.54 7.30
C ASN A 53 -0.56 -16.40 7.02
N TYR A 54 -1.78 -16.77 6.64
CA TYR A 54 -2.73 -15.83 6.07
C TYR A 54 -3.10 -14.69 7.04
N SER A 55 -3.16 -14.92 8.35
CA SER A 55 -3.43 -13.85 9.32
C SER A 55 -2.34 -12.77 9.35
N LYS A 56 -1.08 -13.12 9.05
CA LYS A 56 0.02 -12.14 8.95
C LYS A 56 -0.03 -11.40 7.61
N ALA A 57 -0.16 -12.15 6.52
CA ALA A 57 -0.32 -11.57 5.18
C ALA A 57 -1.48 -10.57 5.12
N PHE A 58 -2.61 -10.93 5.73
CA PHE A 58 -3.80 -10.09 5.83
C PHE A 58 -3.50 -8.72 6.44
N LYS A 59 -2.78 -8.69 7.58
CA LYS A 59 -2.45 -7.43 8.28
C LYS A 59 -1.54 -6.53 7.44
N ILE A 60 -0.58 -7.13 6.73
CA ILE A 60 0.35 -6.41 5.87
C ILE A 60 -0.40 -5.81 4.68
N PHE A 61 -1.15 -6.64 3.95
CA PHE A 61 -1.91 -6.17 2.79
C PHE A 61 -2.98 -5.16 3.17
N LEU A 62 -3.66 -5.30 4.32
CA LEU A 62 -4.62 -4.32 4.77
C LEU A 62 -3.97 -2.95 5.00
N THR A 63 -2.77 -2.91 5.58
CA THR A 63 -2.01 -1.66 5.78
C THR A 63 -1.68 -1.00 4.44
N LEU A 64 -1.14 -1.78 3.50
CA LEU A 64 -0.78 -1.28 2.17
C LEU A 64 -2.00 -0.85 1.35
N ALA A 65 -3.11 -1.60 1.43
CA ALA A 65 -4.37 -1.29 0.75
C ALA A 65 -4.97 0.02 1.26
N ASN A 66 -4.92 0.26 2.58
CA ASN A 66 -5.36 1.52 3.20
C ASN A 66 -4.49 2.72 2.77
N SER A 67 -3.23 2.48 2.44
CA SER A 67 -2.32 3.48 1.85
C SER A 67 -2.55 3.71 0.35
N GLY A 68 -3.50 3.00 -0.27
CA GLY A 68 -3.85 3.16 -1.67
C GLY A 68 -3.10 2.24 -2.64
N ASP A 69 -2.39 1.20 -2.17
CA ASP A 69 -1.78 0.22 -3.08
C ASP A 69 -2.86 -0.60 -3.79
N ALA A 70 -2.96 -0.46 -5.11
CA ALA A 70 -3.92 -1.21 -5.93
C ALA A 70 -3.68 -2.73 -5.92
N ARG A 71 -2.42 -3.16 -5.76
CA ARG A 71 -2.07 -4.58 -5.69
C ARG A 71 -2.55 -5.17 -4.37
N ALA A 72 -2.22 -4.51 -3.26
CA ALA A 72 -2.65 -4.95 -1.93
C ALA A 72 -4.17 -4.88 -1.75
N GLN A 73 -4.83 -3.92 -2.41
CA GLN A 73 -6.29 -3.85 -2.53
C GLN A 73 -6.89 -5.09 -3.22
N SER A 74 -6.27 -5.54 -4.31
CA SER A 74 -6.67 -6.77 -5.00
C SER A 74 -6.44 -8.01 -4.12
N ASP A 75 -5.29 -8.07 -3.45
CA ASP A 75 -4.95 -9.19 -2.56
C ASP A 75 -5.90 -9.27 -1.36
N ILE A 76 -6.17 -8.15 -0.69
CA ILE A 76 -7.08 -8.13 0.47
C ILE A 76 -8.53 -8.44 0.06
N ALA A 77 -8.96 -8.01 -1.13
CA ALA A 77 -10.26 -8.38 -1.67
C ALA A 77 -10.38 -9.90 -1.86
N GLY A 78 -9.34 -10.54 -2.39
CA GLY A 78 -9.24 -11.99 -2.50
C GLY A 78 -9.25 -12.68 -1.13
N MET A 79 -8.56 -12.12 -0.13
CA MET A 79 -8.54 -12.70 1.22
C MET A 79 -9.90 -12.61 1.91
N TYR A 80 -10.63 -11.50 1.76
CA TYR A 80 -12.01 -11.37 2.24
C TYR A 80 -12.99 -12.30 1.53
N PHE A 81 -12.79 -12.54 0.23
CA PHE A 81 -13.61 -13.46 -0.55
C PHE A 81 -13.44 -14.92 -0.12
N ASN A 82 -12.18 -15.33 0.12
CA ASN A 82 -11.84 -16.72 0.44
C ASN A 82 -11.82 -17.02 1.95
N GLY A 83 -11.89 -16.01 2.80
CA GLY A 83 -11.77 -16.17 4.27
C GLY A 83 -10.35 -16.55 4.71
N TRP A 84 -9.33 -16.06 4.00
CA TRP A 84 -7.94 -16.35 4.35
C TRP A 84 -7.43 -15.37 5.39
N GLY A 85 -7.16 -15.85 6.60
CA GLY A 85 -6.62 -15.03 7.69
C GLY A 85 -7.62 -14.04 8.28
N VAL A 86 -8.87 -14.03 7.79
CA VAL A 86 -10.00 -13.20 8.19
C VAL A 86 -11.30 -13.97 7.92
N GLU A 87 -12.39 -13.59 8.57
CA GLU A 87 -13.72 -14.10 8.22
C GLU A 87 -14.13 -13.67 6.80
N VAL A 88 -14.92 -14.51 6.13
CA VAL A 88 -15.45 -14.20 4.80
C VAL A 88 -16.35 -12.97 4.88
N ASP A 89 -16.03 -11.95 4.07
CA ASP A 89 -16.85 -10.74 3.96
C ASP A 89 -16.87 -10.26 2.50
N TYR A 90 -17.88 -10.68 1.76
CA TYR A 90 -18.05 -10.31 0.36
C TYR A 90 -18.32 -8.83 0.15
N LYS A 91 -18.98 -8.16 1.11
CA LYS A 91 -19.24 -6.72 1.00
C LYS A 91 -17.93 -5.95 1.07
N LYS A 92 -17.07 -6.35 2.01
CA LYS A 92 -15.75 -5.75 2.16
C LYS A 92 -14.82 -6.10 1.01
N SER A 93 -14.88 -7.34 0.50
CA SER A 93 -14.17 -7.74 -0.72
C SER A 93 -14.48 -6.82 -1.90
N ILE A 94 -15.76 -6.56 -2.19
CA ILE A 94 -16.17 -5.67 -3.29
C ILE A 94 -15.72 -4.23 -3.05
N SER A 95 -15.70 -3.75 -1.80
CA SER A 95 -15.29 -2.37 -1.49
C SER A 95 -13.79 -2.09 -1.65
N MET A 96 -12.98 -3.15 -1.72
CA MET A 96 -11.52 -3.06 -1.79
C MET A 96 -10.99 -2.95 -3.23
N VAL A 97 -11.81 -3.27 -4.25
CA VAL A 97 -11.45 -3.24 -5.69
C VAL A 97 -12.08 -2.05 -6.38
#